data_AF-A0A8X6F2Y0-F1
#
_entry.id   AF-A0A8X6F2Y0-F1
#
_cell.length_a   1.000
_cell.length_b   1.000
_cell.length_c   1.000
_cell.angle_alpha   90.00
_cell.angle_beta   90.00
_cell.angle_gamma   90.00
#
_symmetry.space_group_name_H-M   'P 1'
#
loop_
_entity.id
_entity.type
_entity.pdbx_description
1 polymer ?
#
loop_
_entity_poly.entity_id
_entity_poly.type
_entity_poly.pdbx_seq_one_letter_code
_entity_poly.pdbx_strand_id
1 'polypeptide(L)'
;MILSQVKGYVERRNKTFKLNEIKELVIKGIQNVSTQNRTNCINHVIKKEKEMWEIDGLVDEIWENQNFIISVNSDSLDSYSELM
;
A
#
# COMPACT_ATOMS: atom_id res chain seq x y z
N MET A 1 -4.48 -10.56 6.42
CA MET A 1 -3.51 -10.08 7.42
C MET A 1 -3.68 -10.81 8.74
N ILE A 2 -2.62 -10.88 9.54
CA ILE A 2 -2.57 -11.59 10.83
C ILE A 2 -3.66 -11.10 11.81
N LEU A 3 -3.87 -9.78 11.91
CA LEU A 3 -4.89 -9.21 12.79
C LEU A 3 -6.32 -9.63 12.43
N SER A 4 -6.62 -9.80 11.14
CA SER A 4 -7.92 -10.30 10.68
C SER A 4 -8.16 -11.74 11.15
N GLN A 5 -7.11 -12.58 11.15
CA GLN A 5 -7.20 -13.95 11.66
C GLN A 5 -7.41 -13.98 13.17
N VAL A 6 -6.68 -13.16 13.93
CA VAL A 6 -6.86 -13.04 15.39
C VAL A 6 -8.25 -12.52 15.73
N LYS A 7 -8.75 -11.51 15.02
CA LYS A 7 -10.11 -10.98 15.21
C LYS A 7 -11.17 -12.06 14.96
N GLY A 8 -11.07 -12.81 13.85
CA GLY A 8 -12.00 -13.90 13.56
C GLY A 8 -11.92 -15.07 14.55
N TYR A 9 -10.72 -15.33 15.09
CA TYR A 9 -10.52 -16.33 16.16
C TYR A 9 -11.22 -15.92 17.46
N VAL A 10 -11.09 -14.65 17.86
CA VAL A 10 -11.75 -14.10 19.04
C VAL A 10 -13.26 -14.09 18.85
N GLU A 11 -13.75 -13.63 17.70
CA GLU A 11 -15.18 -13.58 17.38
C GLU A 11 -15.86 -14.95 17.46
N ARG A 12 -15.26 -15.99 16.86
CA ARG A 12 -15.81 -17.36 16.88
C ARG A 12 -15.82 -18.01 18.27
N ARG A 13 -14.97 -17.56 19.19
CA ARG A 13 -14.81 -18.16 20.53
C ARG A 13 -15.39 -17.30 21.65
N ASN A 14 -15.76 -16.06 21.37
CA ASN A 14 -16.36 -15.16 22.33
C ASN A 14 -17.83 -15.57 22.55
N LYS A 15 -18.10 -16.24 23.68
CA LYS A 15 -19.47 -16.64 24.07
C LYS A 15 -20.10 -15.71 25.10
N THR A 16 -19.30 -14.92 25.80
CA THR A 16 -19.71 -14.26 27.04
C THR A 16 -19.53 -12.75 27.02
N PHE A 17 -18.88 -12.20 25.97
CA PHE A 17 -18.64 -10.77 25.76
C PHE A 17 -17.94 -10.04 26.93
N LYS A 18 -17.31 -10.80 27.83
CA LYS A 18 -16.58 -10.26 28.99
C LYS A 18 -15.18 -9.84 28.56
N LEU A 19 -14.76 -8.65 28.98
CA LEU A 19 -13.44 -8.09 28.65
C LEU A 19 -12.27 -8.99 29.06
N ASN A 20 -12.37 -9.66 30.22
CA ASN A 20 -11.32 -10.55 30.70
C ASN A 20 -11.11 -11.77 29.77
N GLU A 21 -12.20 -12.37 29.28
CA GLU A 21 -12.12 -13.51 28.37
C GLU A 21 -11.65 -13.09 26.98
N ILE A 22 -12.10 -11.93 26.49
CA ILE A 22 -11.63 -11.37 25.23
C ILE A 22 -10.12 -11.15 25.29
N LYS A 23 -9.60 -10.60 26.39
CA LYS A 23 -8.17 -10.39 26.59
C LYS A 23 -7.39 -11.70 26.51
N GLU A 24 -7.85 -12.75 27.17
CA GLU A 24 -7.22 -14.07 27.08
C GLU A 24 -7.29 -14.67 25.67
N LEU A 25 -8.43 -14.55 24.98
CA LEU A 25 -8.61 -15.05 23.62
C LEU A 25 -7.72 -14.33 22.62
N VAL A 26 -7.50 -13.02 22.80
CA VAL A 26 -6.57 -12.23 21.98
C VAL A 26 -5.14 -12.71 22.21
N ILE A 27 -4.72 -12.90 23.46
CA ILE A 27 -3.36 -13.41 23.78
C ILE A 27 -3.15 -14.80 23.16
N LYS A 28 -4.12 -15.72 23.32
CA LYS A 28 -4.09 -17.05 22.71
C LYS A 28 -4.13 -17.00 21.18
N GLY A 29 -4.87 -16.05 20.62
CA GLY A 29 -4.94 -15.81 19.18
C GLY A 29 -3.60 -15.37 18.61
N ILE A 30 -2.92 -14.42 19.28
CA ILE A 30 -1.59 -13.93 18.91
C ILE A 30 -0.53 -15.03 19.07
N GLN A 31 -0.60 -15.85 20.12
CA GLN A 31 0.30 -17.01 20.30
C GLN A 31 0.08 -18.09 19.23
N ASN A 32 -1.17 -18.30 18.78
CA ASN A 32 -1.49 -19.22 17.69
C ASN A 32 -1.06 -18.70 16.31
N VAL A 33 -0.67 -17.43 16.18
CA VAL A 33 -0.04 -16.94 14.95
C VAL A 33 1.34 -17.57 14.85
N SER A 34 1.40 -18.71 14.16
CA SER A 34 2.63 -19.42 13.85
C SER A 34 3.66 -18.50 13.18
N THR A 35 4.94 -18.76 13.45
CA THR A 35 6.08 -18.15 12.76
C THR A 35 5.89 -18.19 11.23
N GLN A 36 5.27 -19.24 10.70
CA GLN A 36 4.96 -19.36 9.28
C GLN A 36 4.05 -18.24 8.75
N ASN A 37 3.05 -17.80 9.53
CA ASN A 37 2.15 -16.71 9.12
C ASN A 37 2.88 -15.37 9.05
N ARG A 38 3.87 -15.16 9.94
CA ARG A 38 4.74 -13.98 9.91
C ARG A 38 5.64 -14.01 8.68
N THR A 39 6.30 -15.14 8.42
CA THR A 39 7.16 -15.33 7.25
C THR A 39 6.39 -15.12 5.94
N ASN A 40 5.18 -15.66 5.83
CA ASN A 40 4.34 -15.48 4.65
C ASN A 40 3.97 -14.00 4.42
N CYS A 41 3.71 -13.24 5.49
CA CYS A 41 3.43 -11.81 5.36
C CYS A 41 4.67 -11.03 4.91
N ILE A 42 5.85 -11.35 5.47
CA ILE A 42 7.13 -10.73 5.08
C ILE A 42 7.42 -11.02 3.60
N ASN A 43 7.31 -12.28 3.18
CA ASN A 43 7.53 -12.68 1.79
C ASN A 43 6.55 -12.00 0.82
N HIS A 44 5.31 -11.79 1.25
CA HIS A 44 4.33 -11.06 0.45
C HIS A 44 4.73 -9.60 0.25
N VAL A 45 5.20 -8.93 1.30
CA VAL A 45 5.67 -7.54 1.22
C VAL A 45 6.90 -7.43 0.32
N ILE A 46 7.90 -8.31 0.50
CA ILE A 46 9.11 -8.34 -0.35
C ILE A 46 8.74 -8.54 -1.82
N LYS A 47 7.80 -9.45 -2.11
CA LYS A 47 7.33 -9.67 -3.48
C LYS A 47 6.68 -8.40 -4.05
N LYS A 48 5.82 -7.75 -3.27
CA LYS A 48 5.11 -6.53 -3.70
C LYS A 48 6.05 -5.35 -3.90
N GLU A 49 7.05 -5.20 -3.04
CA GLU A 49 8.10 -4.22 -3.19
C GLU A 49 8.84 -4.45 -4.52
N LYS A 50 9.29 -5.67 -4.79
CA LYS A 50 9.95 -5.99 -6.06
C LYS A 50 9.09 -5.66 -7.29
N GLU A 51 7.81 -6.03 -7.28
CA GLU A 51 6.88 -5.70 -8.36
C GLU A 51 6.76 -4.17 -8.56
N MET A 52 6.77 -3.41 -7.47
CA MET A 52 6.66 -1.94 -7.52
C MET A 52 7.94 -1.30 -8.06
N TRP A 53 9.11 -1.78 -7.64
CA TRP A 53 10.40 -1.35 -8.19
C TRP A 53 10.53 -1.66 -9.70
N GLU A 54 10.03 -2.81 -10.15
CA GLU A 54 10.00 -3.16 -11.57
C GLU A 54 9.11 -2.20 -12.38
N ILE A 55 7.93 -1.85 -11.84
CA ILE A 55 7.03 -0.89 -12.50
C ILE A 55 7.65 0.50 -12.54
N ASP A 56 8.24 0.96 -11.44
CA ASP A 56 8.89 2.29 -11.39
C ASP A 56 10.03 2.38 -12.42
N GLY A 57 10.87 1.34 -12.52
CA GLY A 57 11.92 1.29 -13.55
C GLY A 57 11.37 1.29 -14.98
N LEU A 58 10.26 0.60 -15.23
CA LEU A 58 9.60 0.64 -16.54
C LEU A 58 8.99 2.00 -16.87
N VAL A 59 8.45 2.71 -15.87
CA VAL A 59 7.92 4.07 -16.06
C VAL A 59 9.07 5.02 -16.40
N ASP A 60 10.20 4.93 -15.72
CA ASP A 60 11.39 5.73 -16.00
C ASP A 60 11.91 5.46 -17.43
N GLU A 61 12.03 4.18 -17.84
CA GLU A 61 12.43 3.84 -19.21
C GLU A 61 11.46 4.37 -20.28
N ILE A 62 10.15 4.30 -20.03
CA ILE A 62 9.14 4.85 -20.95
C ILE A 62 9.26 6.39 -20.99
N TRP A 63 9.47 7.04 -19.84
CA TRP A 63 9.59 8.49 -19.76
C TRP A 63 10.84 9.01 -20.48
N GLU A 64 11.98 8.33 -20.33
CA GLU A 64 13.22 8.68 -21.01
C GLU A 64 13.14 8.45 -22.54
N ASN A 65 12.42 7.43 -22.98
CA ASN A 65 12.27 7.09 -24.40
C ASN A 65 11.12 7.84 -25.10
N GLN A 66 10.25 8.53 -24.37
CA GLN A 66 9.20 9.35 -24.95
C GLN A 66 9.68 10.79 -25.17
N ASN A 67 9.97 11.14 -26.43
CA ASN A 67 10.04 12.53 -26.85
C ASN A 67 8.63 13.15 -26.81
N PHE A 68 8.24 13.71 -25.66
CA PHE A 68 7.03 14.50 -25.56
C PHE A 68 7.19 15.80 -26.35
N ILE A 69 6.56 15.88 -27.53
CA ILE A 69 6.44 17.13 -28.29
C ILE A 69 5.30 17.94 -27.67
N ILE A 70 5.64 18.84 -26.75
CA ILE A 70 4.68 19.80 -26.21
C ILE A 70 4.51 20.92 -27.24
N SER A 71 3.41 20.89 -27.98
CA SER A 71 3.02 22.03 -28.82
C SER A 71 2.48 23.14 -27.91
N VAL A 72 3.33 24.12 -27.61
CA VAL A 72 2.91 25.37 -26.99
C VAL A 72 2.14 26.14 -28.05
N ASN A 73 0.81 26.04 -28.03
CA ASN A 73 -0.01 26.91 -28.87
C ASN A 73 0.13 28.33 -28.31
N SER A 74 0.93 29.17 -28.98
CA SER A 74 1.23 30.54 -28.60
C SER A 74 0.05 31.47 -28.90
N ASP A 75 -1.12 31.17 -28.35
CA ASP A 75 -2.29 32.08 -28.37
C ASP A 75 -2.32 32.93 -27.10
N SER A 76 -1.20 33.59 -26.81
CA SER A 76 -1.17 34.74 -25.90
C SER A 76 -0.53 35.92 -26.64
N LEU A 77 -1.38 36.57 -27.45
CA LEU A 77 -1.16 37.93 -27.94
C LEU A 77 -1.16 38.87 -26.74
N ASP A 78 -0.02 39.02 -26.07
CA ASP A 78 0.17 40.06 -25.07
C ASP A 78 0.75 41.30 -25.77
N SER A 79 -0.16 42.16 -26.22
CA SER A 79 0.15 43.46 -26.81
C SER A 79 0.64 44.40 -25.72
N TYR A 80 1.96 44.51 -25.54
CA TYR A 80 2.56 45.63 -24.81
C TYR A 80 2.65 46.84 -25.74
N SER A 81 1.51 47.52 -25.89
CA SER A 81 1.43 48.89 -26.40
C SER A 81 1.62 49.87 -25.23
N GLU A 82 2.39 50.94 -25.47
CA GLU A 82 2.65 52.10 -24.60
C GLU A 82 3.61 51.90 -23.41
N LEU A 83 4.87 52.32 -23.62
CA LEU A 83 5.56 53.39 -22.86
C LEU A 83 7.05 53.46 -23.27
N MET A 84 7.35 54.21 -24.34
CA MET A 84 8.61 54.97 -24.47
C MET A 84 8.38 56.20 -25.35
#